data_AF-A0A015K1W4-F1
#
_entry.id   AF-A0A015K1W4-F1
#
_cell.length_a   1.000
_cell.length_b   1.000
_cell.length_c   1.000
_cell.angle_alpha   90.00
_cell.angle_beta   90.00
_cell.angle_gamma   90.00
#
_symmetry.space_group_name_H-M   'P 1'
#
loop_
_entity.id
_entity.type
_entity.pdbx_description
1 polymer ?
#
loop_
_entity_poly.entity_id
_entity_poly.type
_entity_poly.pdbx_seq_one_letter_code
_entity_poly.pdbx_strand_id
1 'polypeptide(L)'
;MPMNNYRSLKNSCIKVFNERYKEFDEDIYLLAFFLHPQYKGAVIHNTQFERIQKTALNIWKNLGHKKTSGLELRAQLRKYLDQNNPYSAPYSNNDGPFQ
;
A
#
# COMPACT_ATOMS: atom_id res chain seq x y z
N MET A 1 18.82 25.40 25.58
CA MET A 1 18.86 24.02 26.09
C MET A 1 20.20 23.39 25.73
N PRO A 2 20.82 22.57 26.60
CA PRO A 2 22.05 21.87 26.27
C PRO A 2 21.82 20.94 25.07
N MET A 3 22.76 20.89 24.12
CA MET A 3 22.67 20.11 22.87
C MET A 3 22.35 18.61 23.12
N ASN A 4 22.82 18.08 24.25
CA ASN A 4 22.58 16.68 24.66
C ASN A 4 21.11 16.39 24.97
N ASN A 5 20.37 17.37 25.52
CA ASN A 5 18.95 17.21 25.85
C ASN A 5 18.09 17.20 24.57
N TYR A 6 18.46 18.00 23.57
CA TYR A 6 17.78 18.03 22.28
C TYR A 6 17.94 16.71 21.51
N ARG A 7 19.16 16.15 21.49
CA ARG A 7 19.41 14.85 20.84
C ARG A 7 18.64 13.71 21.53
N SER A 8 18.59 13.72 22.86
CA SER A 8 17.84 12.73 23.64
C SER A 8 16.32 12.80 23.36
N LEU A 9 15.76 14.01 23.34
CA LEU A 9 14.35 14.22 23.00
C LEU A 9 14.04 13.74 21.58
N LYS A 10 14.84 14.15 20.59
CA LYS A 10 14.69 13.72 19.20
C LYS A 10 14.67 12.19 19.07
N ASN A 11 15.61 11.50 19.71
CA ASN A 11 15.68 10.04 19.65
C ASN A 11 14.46 9.38 20.31
N SER A 12 13.98 9.94 21.42
CA SER A 12 12.76 9.48 22.08
C SER A 12 11.54 9.64 21.18
N CYS A 13 11.40 10.79 20.51
CA CYS A 13 10.32 11.02 19.54
C CYS A 13 10.38 10.05 18.35
N ILE A 14 11.57 9.83 17.77
CA ILE A 14 11.75 8.87 16.66
C ILE A 14 11.40 7.45 17.11
N LYS A 15 11.78 7.06 18.32
CA LYS A 15 11.45 5.74 18.87
C LYS A 15 9.94 5.54 18.98
N VAL A 16 9.24 6.49 19.61
CA VAL A 16 7.77 6.42 19.75
C VAL A 16 7.10 6.40 18.38
N PHE A 17 7.58 7.23 17.43
CA PHE A 17 7.05 7.24 16.07
C PHE A 17 7.24 5.88 15.39
N ASN A 18 8.44 5.29 15.46
CA ASN A 18 8.73 4.00 14.86
C ASN A 18 7.93 2.85 15.49
N GLU A 19 7.69 2.91 16.81
CA GLU A 19 6.82 1.95 17.51
C GLU A 19 5.38 2.03 17.00
N ARG A 20 4.82 3.25 16.94
CA ARG A 20 3.49 3.48 16.36
C ARG A 20 3.43 3.09 14.88
N TYR A 21 4.45 3.42 14.10
CA TYR A 21 4.51 3.06 12.68
C TYR A 21 4.42 1.55 12.47
N LYS A 22 5.11 0.75 13.30
CA LYS A 22 5.05 -0.72 13.23
C LYS A 22 3.65 -1.28 13.48
N GLU A 23 2.83 -0.61 14.30
CA GLU A 23 1.43 -0.99 14.53
C GLU A 23 0.58 -0.84 13.26
N PHE A 24 1.00 -0.01 12.30
CA PHE A 24 0.33 0.20 11.01
C PHE A 24 1.04 -0.45 9.82
N ASP A 25 2.19 -1.10 10.02
CA ASP A 25 2.96 -1.78 8.95
C ASP A 25 2.36 -3.16 8.61
N GLU A 26 1.04 -3.22 8.50
CA GLU A 26 0.29 -4.42 8.15
C GLU A 26 0.09 -4.53 6.64
N ASP A 27 0.24 -5.74 6.10
CA ASP A 27 0.19 -5.95 4.65
C ASP A 27 -1.19 -5.61 4.06
N ILE A 28 -2.26 -5.71 4.85
CA ILE A 28 -3.62 -5.36 4.41
C ILE A 28 -3.78 -3.86 4.22
N TYR A 29 -3.19 -3.04 5.09
CA TYR A 29 -3.21 -1.57 4.95
C TYR A 29 -2.34 -1.14 3.77
N LEU A 30 -1.19 -1.78 3.59
CA LEU A 30 -0.34 -1.57 2.43
C LEU A 30 -1.07 -1.90 1.11
N LEU A 31 -1.81 -3.02 1.06
CA LEU A 31 -2.64 -3.38 -0.08
C LEU A 31 -3.78 -2.37 -0.32
N ALA A 32 -4.48 -1.94 0.73
CA ALA A 32 -5.56 -0.97 0.62
C ALA A 32 -5.06 0.38 0.09
N PHE A 33 -3.92 0.85 0.62
CA PHE A 33 -3.27 2.08 0.15
C PHE A 33 -2.85 1.97 -1.31
N PHE A 34 -2.23 0.85 -1.71
CA PHE A 34 -1.83 0.59 -3.09
C PHE A 34 -3.02 0.67 -4.05
N LEU A 35 -4.17 0.07 -3.70
CA LEU A 35 -5.36 0.04 -4.55
C LEU A 35 -6.11 1.37 -4.61
N HIS A 36 -5.75 2.34 -3.77
CA HIS A 36 -6.45 3.61 -3.71
C HIS A 36 -6.09 4.49 -4.92
N PRO A 37 -7.06 4.92 -5.74
CA PRO A 37 -6.80 5.62 -6.99
C PRO A 37 -6.02 6.94 -6.86
N GLN A 38 -6.17 7.65 -5.73
CA GLN A 38 -5.44 8.90 -5.50
C GLN A 38 -3.94 8.69 -5.18
N TYR A 39 -3.56 7.48 -4.73
CA TYR A 39 -2.16 7.11 -4.45
C TYR A 39 -1.53 6.31 -5.58
N LYS A 40 -2.24 6.17 -6.69
CA LYS A 40 -1.76 5.58 -7.93
C LYS A 40 -0.56 6.36 -8.46
N GLY A 41 0.57 5.68 -8.64
CA GLY A 41 1.84 6.33 -9.01
C GLY A 41 2.70 6.77 -7.83
N ALA A 42 2.27 6.50 -6.59
CA ALA A 42 3.17 6.57 -5.44
C ALA A 42 4.34 5.58 -5.64
N VAL A 43 5.53 5.97 -5.16
CA VAL A 43 6.72 5.12 -5.26
C VAL A 43 6.54 3.91 -4.34
N ILE A 44 6.29 2.75 -4.94
CA ILE A 44 6.25 1.46 -4.25
C ILE A 44 7.58 0.75 -4.45
N HIS A 45 8.28 0.47 -3.36
CA HIS A 45 9.50 -0.33 -3.41
C HIS A 45 9.19 -1.79 -3.77
N ASN A 46 10.12 -2.48 -4.44
CA ASN A 46 9.94 -3.88 -4.85
C ASN A 46 9.54 -4.80 -3.68
N THR A 47 10.13 -4.59 -2.49
CA THR A 47 9.80 -5.34 -1.27
C THR A 47 8.35 -5.13 -0.82
N GLN A 48 7.83 -3.90 -0.92
CA GLN A 48 6.43 -3.60 -0.64
C GLN A 48 5.51 -4.22 -1.69
N PHE A 49 5.90 -4.18 -2.97
CA PHE A 49 5.12 -4.79 -4.05
C PHE A 49 5.00 -6.31 -3.88
N GLU A 50 6.05 -6.99 -3.41
CA GLU A 50 5.96 -8.42 -3.08
C GLU A 50 4.98 -8.71 -1.94
N ARG A 51 4.96 -7.88 -0.89
CA ARG A 51 3.98 -7.97 0.21
C ARG A 51 2.55 -7.78 -0.31
N ILE A 52 2.34 -6.75 -1.14
CA ILE A 52 1.05 -6.47 -1.81
C ILE A 52 0.58 -7.69 -2.62
N GLN A 53 1.44 -8.25 -3.47
CA GLN A 53 1.12 -9.42 -4.29
C GLN A 53 0.76 -10.64 -3.43
N LYS A 54 1.55 -10.94 -2.39
CA LYS A 54 1.29 -12.06 -1.48
C LYS A 54 -0.06 -11.92 -0.78
N THR A 55 -0.36 -10.73 -0.27
CA THR A 55 -1.60 -10.45 0.47
C THR A 55 -2.82 -10.51 -0.44
N ALA A 56 -2.75 -9.90 -1.63
CA ALA A 56 -3.82 -9.99 -2.62
C ALA A 56 -4.10 -11.44 -3.04
N LEU A 57 -3.05 -12.23 -3.30
CA LEU A 57 -3.20 -13.65 -3.66
C LEU A 57 -3.74 -14.51 -2.51
N ASN A 58 -3.37 -14.19 -1.26
CA ASN A 58 -3.89 -14.88 -0.09
C ASN A 58 -5.39 -14.62 0.08
N ILE A 59 -5.84 -13.37 -0.05
CA ILE A 59 -7.26 -13.01 -0.04
C ILE A 59 -7.98 -13.71 -1.20
N TRP A 60 -7.43 -13.64 -2.41
CA TRP A 60 -8.00 -14.28 -3.61
C TRP A 60 -8.20 -15.80 -3.42
N LYS A 61 -7.20 -16.48 -2.86
CA LYS A 61 -7.27 -17.89 -2.52
C LYS A 61 -8.34 -18.16 -1.45
N ASN A 62 -8.40 -17.34 -0.41
CA ASN A 62 -9.36 -17.50 0.69
C ASN A 62 -10.81 -17.28 0.23
N LEU A 63 -11.03 -16.54 -0.86
CA LEU A 63 -12.31 -16.40 -1.54
C LEU A 63 -12.69 -17.60 -2.42
N GLY A 64 -11.84 -18.65 -2.50
CA GLY A 64 -12.12 -19.88 -3.25
C GLY A 64 -11.73 -19.82 -4.73
N HIS A 65 -10.99 -18.81 -5.16
CA HIS A 65 -10.59 -18.67 -6.57
C HIS A 65 -9.42 -19.59 -6.97
N LYS A 66 -9.34 -19.90 -8.27
CA LYS A 66 -8.37 -20.84 -8.84
C LYS A 66 -6.98 -20.22 -9.01
N LYS A 67 -5.93 -21.04 -8.98
CA LYS A 67 -4.53 -20.61 -9.21
C LYS A 67 -4.33 -19.83 -10.51
N THR A 68 -5.00 -20.24 -11.60
CA THR A 68 -4.91 -19.57 -12.90
C THR A 68 -5.42 -18.14 -12.85
N SER A 69 -6.57 -17.91 -12.20
CA SER A 69 -7.08 -16.55 -11.96
C SER A 69 -6.18 -15.71 -11.04
N GLY A 70 -5.41 -16.36 -10.15
CA GLY A 70 -4.40 -15.68 -9.34
C GLY A 70 -3.21 -15.15 -10.16
N LEU A 71 -2.79 -15.88 -11.21
CA LEU A 71 -1.75 -15.38 -12.13
C LEU A 71 -2.22 -14.13 -12.87
N GLU A 72 -3.48 -14.12 -13.31
CA GLU A 72 -4.10 -12.95 -13.93
C GLU A 72 -4.18 -11.77 -12.95
N LEU A 73 -4.62 -11.99 -11.71
CA LEU A 73 -4.62 -10.97 -10.66
C LEU A 73 -3.21 -10.37 -10.47
N ARG A 74 -2.18 -11.21 -10.41
CA ARG A 74 -0.79 -10.77 -10.26
C ARG A 74 -0.33 -9.90 -11.44
N ALA A 75 -0.75 -10.23 -12.67
CA ALA A 75 -0.47 -9.43 -13.86
C ALA A 75 -1.21 -8.08 -13.81
N GLN A 76 -2.46 -8.05 -13.34
CA GLN A 76 -3.24 -6.82 -13.17
C GLN A 76 -2.64 -5.88 -12.12
N LEU A 77 -2.17 -6.41 -10.98
CA LEU A 77 -1.46 -5.61 -9.98
C LEU A 77 -0.19 -4.95 -10.56
N ARG A 78 0.54 -5.65 -11.43
CA ARG A 78 1.70 -5.07 -12.13
C ARG A 78 1.28 -3.98 -13.10
N LYS A 79 0.25 -4.22 -13.92
CA LYS A 79 -0.30 -3.21 -14.83
C LYS A 79 -0.77 -1.96 -14.10
N TYR A 80 -1.38 -2.13 -12.92
CA TYR A 80 -1.81 -1.02 -12.07
C TYR A 80 -0.63 -0.20 -11.55
N LEU A 81 0.43 -0.86 -11.07
CA LEU A 81 1.66 -0.20 -10.64
C LEU A 81 2.31 0.60 -11.78
N ASP A 82 2.35 0.01 -12.98
CA ASP A 82 2.94 0.62 -14.18
C ASP A 82 2.01 1.68 -14.83
N GLN A 83 0.81 1.91 -14.27
CA GLN A 83 -0.22 2.80 -14.82
C GLN A 83 -0.61 2.50 -16.28
N ASN A 84 -0.48 1.23 -16.68
CA ASN A 84 -0.85 0.77 -18.00
C ASN A 84 -2.38 0.76 -18.16
N ASN A 85 -2.87 0.95 -19.39
CA ASN A 85 -4.29 0.86 -19.72
C ASN A 85 -4.88 -0.47 -19.20
N PRO A 86 -6.06 -0.49 -18.53
CA PRO A 86 -7.04 0.60 -18.33
C PRO A 86 -6.74 1.53 -17.14
N TYR A 87 -5.68 1.28 -16.39
CA TYR A 87 -5.30 2.04 -15.21
C TYR A 87 -4.46 3.25 -15.58
N SER A 88 -4.72 3.95 -16.67
CA SER A 88 -4.05 5.23 -17.00
C SER A 88 -4.95 6.44 -16.75
N ALA A 89 -6.27 6.23 -16.65
CA ALA A 89 -7.23 7.31 -16.45
C ALA A 89 -7.01 8.06 -15.12
N PRO A 90 -7.18 9.40 -15.11
CA PRO A 90 -7.19 10.19 -13.89
C PRO A 90 -8.42 9.87 -13.05
N TYR A 91 -8.26 9.88 -11.73
CA TYR A 91 -9.37 9.71 -10.81
C TYR A 91 -10.22 10.99 -10.78
N SER A 92 -11.53 10.87 -11.02
CA SER A 92 -12.48 11.98 -10.95
C SER A 92 -13.04 12.07 -9.54
N ASN A 93 -12.82 13.18 -8.84
CA ASN A 93 -13.40 13.41 -7.50
C ASN A 93 -14.90 13.79 -7.56
N ASN A 94 -15.55 13.65 -8.72
CA ASN A 94 -16.95 14.07 -8.92
C ASN A 94 -17.98 13.04 -8.44
N ASP A 95 -17.54 11.94 -7.84
CA ASP A 95 -18.42 11.00 -7.14
C ASP A 95 -18.79 11.59 -5.77
N GLY A 96 -19.65 12.61 -5.79
CA GLY A 96 -20.47 12.92 -4.62
C GLY A 96 -21.23 11.66 -4.18
N PRO A 97 -21.65 11.57 -2.90
CA PRO A 97 -22.32 10.37 -2.41
C PRO A 97 -23.50 10.02 -3.32
N PHE A 98 -23.66 8.73 -3.62
CA PHE A 98 -24.83 8.21 -4.33
C PHE A 98 -26.09 8.81 -3.66
N GLN A 99 -26.78 9.72 -4.36
CA GLN A 99 -28.09 10.22 -3.96
C GLN A 99 -29.15 9.15 -4.22
#